data_AF-A0A3D3GD22-F1
#
_entry.id   AF-A0A3D3GD22-F1
#
_cell.length_a   1.000
_cell.length_b   1.000
_cell.length_c   1.000
_cell.angle_alpha   90.00
_cell.angle_beta   90.00
_cell.angle_gamma   90.00
#
_symmetry.space_group_name_H-M   'P 1'
#
loop_
_entity.id
_entity.type
_entity.pdbx_description
1 polymer ?
#
loop_
_entity_poly.entity_id
_entity_poly.type
_entity_poly.pdbx_seq_one_letter_code
_entity_poly.pdbx_strand_id
1 'polypeptide(L)'
;MAAFYNAVGFVFLALGVAGLLLPLLPATPFLLLSALFFSKGSARFHSWLLKHPVLGPPIHDWNKRGVIRIHAKVLVLVMLSVSAAFMLPKEQVPLAAKIAFGCIAFVVLGFVWSRPSR
;
A
#
# COMPACT_ATOMS: atom_id res chain seq x y z
N MET A 1 18.27 -19.63 6.43
CA MET A 1 17.42 -18.42 6.61
C MET A 1 17.16 -17.68 5.29
N ALA A 2 18.16 -17.53 4.41
CA ALA A 2 18.01 -16.89 3.09
C ALA A 2 16.81 -17.37 2.25
N ALA A 3 16.57 -18.69 2.18
CA ALA A 3 15.47 -19.28 1.41
C ALA A 3 14.07 -18.83 1.89
N PHE A 4 13.88 -18.70 3.20
CA PHE A 4 12.61 -18.24 3.78
C PHE A 4 12.30 -16.80 3.37
N TYR A 5 13.29 -15.91 3.49
CA TYR A 5 13.13 -14.52 3.04
C TYR A 5 12.87 -14.42 1.54
N ASN A 6 13.49 -15.26 0.72
CA ASN A 6 13.21 -15.28 -0.72
C ASN A 6 11.79 -15.76 -1.03
N ALA A 7 11.31 -16.82 -0.36
CA ALA A 7 9.94 -17.31 -0.54
C ALA A 7 8.91 -16.23 -0.19
N VAL A 8 9.07 -15.58 0.96
CA VAL A 8 8.21 -14.47 1.39
C VAL A 8 8.30 -13.29 0.40
N GLY A 9 9.50 -12.96 -0.07
CA GLY A 9 9.72 -11.92 -1.08
C GLY A 9 8.98 -12.18 -2.39
N PHE A 10 8.92 -13.44 -2.86
CA PHE A 10 8.16 -13.82 -4.05
C PHE A 10 6.64 -13.75 -3.84
N VAL A 11 6.14 -14.09 -2.65
CA VAL A 11 4.71 -13.92 -2.31
C VAL A 11 4.30 -12.44 -2.42
N PHE A 12 5.09 -11.55 -1.81
CA PHE A 12 4.84 -10.11 -1.91
C PHE A 12 5.04 -9.55 -3.32
N LEU A 13 5.97 -10.12 -4.09
CA LEU A 13 6.15 -9.77 -5.49
C LEU A 13 4.89 -10.09 -6.30
N ALA A 14 4.34 -11.31 -6.13
CA ALA A 14 3.11 -11.73 -6.79
C ALA A 14 1.92 -10.84 -6.41
N LEU A 15 1.80 -10.45 -5.13
CA LEU A 15 0.78 -9.50 -4.68
C LEU A 15 0.97 -8.10 -5.29
N GLY A 16 2.22 -7.63 -5.41
CA GLY A 16 2.52 -6.36 -6.07
C GLY A 16 2.18 -6.36 -7.56
N VAL A 17 2.47 -7.46 -8.26
CA VAL A 17 2.09 -7.66 -9.67
C VAL A 17 0.56 -7.75 -9.80
N ALA A 18 -0.10 -8.47 -8.89
CA ALA A 18 -1.56 -8.52 -8.84
C ALA A 18 -2.13 -7.11 -8.60
N GLY A 19 -1.55 -6.30 -7.71
CA GLY A 19 -1.97 -4.91 -7.50
C GLY A 19 -1.73 -3.98 -8.70
N LEU A 20 -0.87 -4.35 -9.65
CA LEU A 20 -0.77 -3.65 -10.93
C LEU A 20 -1.98 -3.93 -11.83
N LEU A 21 -2.55 -5.14 -11.72
CA LEU A 21 -3.70 -5.59 -12.50
C LEU A 21 -5.04 -5.24 -11.83
N LEU A 22 -5.08 -5.25 -10.49
CA LEU A 22 -6.26 -4.93 -9.70
C LEU A 22 -6.23 -3.44 -9.29
N PRO A 23 -7.13 -2.59 -9.81
CA PRO A 23 -7.13 -1.14 -9.52
C PRO A 23 -7.40 -0.80 -8.05
N LEU A 24 -7.85 -1.77 -7.25
CA LEU A 24 -8.17 -1.58 -5.83
C LEU A 24 -6.98 -1.78 -4.90
N LEU A 25 -5.94 -2.52 -5.33
CA LEU A 25 -4.86 -2.97 -4.47
C LEU A 25 -3.59 -2.16 -4.76
N PRO A 26 -3.08 -1.34 -3.82
CA PRO A 26 -1.88 -0.55 -4.07
C PRO A 26 -0.65 -1.47 -4.23
N ALA A 27 -0.09 -1.55 -5.43
CA ALA A 27 1.07 -2.41 -5.74
C ALA A 27 2.36 -1.99 -5.02
N THR A 28 2.57 -0.68 -4.86
CA THR A 28 3.79 -0.09 -4.32
C THR A 28 4.21 -0.65 -2.94
N PRO A 29 3.34 -0.72 -1.91
CA PRO A 29 3.72 -1.29 -0.61
C PRO A 29 4.14 -2.77 -0.71
N PHE A 30 3.47 -3.58 -1.55
CA PHE A 30 3.84 -4.99 -1.72
C PHE A 30 5.18 -5.15 -2.44
N LEU A 31 5.46 -4.32 -3.46
CA LEU A 31 6.75 -4.31 -4.13
C LEU A 31 7.89 -3.86 -3.20
N LEU A 32 7.64 -2.91 -2.29
CA LEU A 32 8.60 -2.49 -1.27
C LEU A 32 8.88 -3.60 -0.25
N LEU A 33 7.83 -4.28 0.24
CA LEU A 33 7.95 -5.46 1.10
C LEU A 33 8.77 -6.56 0.40
N SER A 34 8.46 -6.85 -0.86
CA SER A 34 9.23 -7.81 -1.67
C SER A 34 10.71 -7.43 -1.73
N ALA A 35 11.03 -6.16 -2.01
CA ALA A 35 12.40 -5.67 -2.03
C ALA A 35 13.11 -5.80 -0.67
N LEU A 36 12.42 -5.54 0.44
CA LEU A 36 12.94 -5.70 1.81
C LEU A 36 13.23 -7.16 2.16
N PHE A 37 12.37 -8.09 1.75
CA PHE A 37 12.61 -9.51 2.00
C PHE A 37 13.73 -10.05 1.11
N PHE A 38 13.79 -9.62 -0.16
CA PHE A 38 14.90 -9.99 -1.03
C PHE A 38 16.24 -9.40 -0.57
N SER A 39 16.29 -8.21 0.04
CA SER A 39 17.56 -7.67 0.56
C SER A 39 18.14 -8.51 1.70
N LYS A 40 17.27 -9.16 2.49
CA LYS A 40 17.67 -10.10 3.57
C LYS A 40 17.94 -11.52 3.08
N GLY A 41 17.31 -11.93 1.98
CA GLY A 41 17.37 -13.30 1.46
C GLY A 41 18.41 -13.52 0.37
N SER A 42 18.58 -12.58 -0.57
CA SER A 42 19.46 -12.72 -1.73
C SER A 42 19.73 -11.38 -2.42
N ALA A 43 20.98 -10.95 -2.39
CA ALA A 43 21.42 -9.73 -3.10
C ALA A 43 21.13 -9.80 -4.62
N ARG A 44 21.13 -10.99 -5.21
CA ARG A 44 20.82 -11.20 -6.64
C ARG A 44 19.36 -10.87 -6.95
N PHE A 45 18.41 -11.39 -6.17
CA PHE A 45 16.98 -11.13 -6.40
C PHE A 45 16.62 -9.68 -6.11
N HIS A 46 17.20 -9.11 -5.06
CA HIS A 46 17.02 -7.69 -4.75
C HIS A 46 17.50 -6.79 -5.90
N SER A 47 18.70 -7.05 -6.42
CA SER A 47 19.27 -6.30 -7.55
C SER A 47 18.48 -6.49 -8.84
N TRP A 48 17.97 -7.70 -9.11
CA TRP A 48 17.12 -7.97 -10.26
C TRP A 48 15.80 -7.19 -10.18
N LEU A 49 15.14 -7.20 -9.02
CA LEU A 49 13.87 -6.50 -8.82
C LEU A 49 14.03 -4.98 -9.03
N LEU A 50 15.09 -4.39 -8.46
CA LEU A 50 15.38 -2.97 -8.61
C LEU A 50 15.68 -2.55 -10.05
N LYS A 51 16.29 -3.44 -10.85
CA LYS A 51 16.62 -3.18 -12.27
C LYS A 51 15.47 -3.50 -13.22
N HIS A 52 14.38 -4.10 -12.74
CA HIS A 52 13.26 -4.49 -13.60
C HIS A 52 12.52 -3.25 -14.13
N PRO A 53 12.26 -3.15 -15.45
CA PRO A 53 11.75 -1.93 -16.08
C PRO A 53 10.37 -1.49 -15.56
N VAL A 54 9.52 -2.44 -15.14
CA VAL A 54 8.16 -2.16 -14.65
C VAL A 54 8.08 -2.12 -13.11
N LEU A 55 8.89 -2.92 -12.42
CA LEU A 55 8.76 -3.14 -10.97
C LEU A 55 9.76 -2.31 -10.15
N GLY A 56 10.88 -1.93 -10.76
CA GLY A 56 11.91 -1.08 -10.17
C GLY A 56 11.50 0.39 -10.01
N PRO A 57 10.83 1.04 -10.99
CA PRO A 57 10.49 2.46 -10.88
C PRO A 57 9.66 2.82 -9.64
N PRO A 58 8.60 2.07 -9.25
CA PRO A 58 7.87 2.34 -8.00
C PRO A 58 8.74 2.29 -6.74
N ILE A 59 9.72 1.39 -6.68
CA ILE A 59 10.64 1.23 -5.55
C ILE A 59 11.63 2.40 -5.50
N HIS A 60 12.22 2.75 -6.64
CA HIS A 60 13.12 3.91 -6.76
C HIS A 60 12.41 5.22 -6.44
N ASP A 61 11.18 5.35 -6.92
CA ASP A 61 10.30 6.48 -6.68
C ASP A 61 9.97 6.69 -5.21
N TRP A 62 9.75 5.60 -4.48
CA TRP A 62 9.56 5.62 -3.05
C TRP A 62 10.82 6.05 -2.32
N ASN A 63 11.97 5.44 -2.65
CA ASN A 63 13.24 5.71 -1.99
C ASN A 63 13.72 7.16 -2.21
N LYS A 64 13.43 7.73 -3.38
CA LYS A 64 13.77 9.13 -3.69
C LYS A 64 12.84 10.14 -3.06
N ARG A 65 11.57 9.78 -2.83
CA ARG A 65 10.56 10.80 -2.52
C ARG A 65 10.10 10.78 -1.09
N GLY A 66 10.03 9.66 -0.35
CA GLY A 66 9.62 9.68 1.08
C GLY A 66 8.30 10.43 1.38
N VAL A 67 7.53 10.77 0.34
CA VAL A 67 6.45 11.74 0.29
C VAL A 67 5.20 11.00 -0.16
N ILE A 68 4.10 11.23 0.53
CA ILE A 68 2.82 10.60 0.21
C ILE A 68 2.31 11.21 -1.11
N ARG A 69 2.38 10.42 -2.19
CA ARG A 69 1.92 10.83 -3.52
C ARG A 69 0.44 11.18 -3.51
N ILE A 70 0.05 12.14 -4.35
CA ILE A 70 -1.34 12.59 -4.48
C ILE A 70 -2.32 11.43 -4.79
N HIS A 71 -1.88 10.42 -5.55
CA HIS A 71 -2.69 9.23 -5.82
C HIS A 71 -3.04 8.45 -4.55
N ALA A 72 -2.16 8.43 -3.55
CA ALA A 72 -2.42 7.74 -2.29
C ALA A 72 -3.43 8.52 -1.45
N LYS A 73 -3.39 9.87 -1.50
CA LYS A 73 -4.42 10.71 -0.87
C LYS A 73 -5.80 10.48 -1.52
N VAL A 74 -5.84 10.41 -2.85
CA VAL A 74 -7.06 10.11 -3.61
C VAL A 74 -7.57 8.70 -3.32
N LEU A 75 -6.69 7.70 -3.29
CA LEU A 75 -7.07 6.32 -3.01
C LEU A 75 -7.66 6.17 -1.59
N VAL A 76 -7.02 6.76 -0.58
CA VAL A 76 -7.54 6.77 0.80
C VAL A 76 -8.93 7.40 0.85
N LEU A 77 -9.13 8.52 0.16
CA LEU A 77 -10.43 9.17 0.09
C LEU A 77 -11.47 8.26 -0.57
N VAL A 78 -11.17 7.69 -1.74
CA VAL A 78 -12.08 6.79 -2.47
C VAL A 78 -12.44 5.57 -1.62
N MET A 79 -11.46 4.92 -0.99
CA MET A 79 -11.71 3.72 -0.17
C MET A 79 -12.54 4.02 1.07
N LEU A 80 -12.29 5.15 1.75
CA LEU A 80 -13.11 5.61 2.88
C LEU A 80 -14.53 5.93 2.43
N SER A 81 -14.70 6.63 1.31
CA SER A 81 -16.01 6.97 0.75
C SER A 81 -16.81 5.72 0.35
N VAL A 82 -16.19 4.74 -0.30
CA VAL A 82 -16.84 3.47 -0.67
C VAL A 82 -17.23 2.68 0.57
N SER A 83 -16.35 2.61 1.57
CA SER A 83 -16.63 1.93 2.85
C SER A 83 -17.77 2.60 3.61
N ALA A 84 -17.79 3.92 3.66
CA ALA A 84 -18.86 4.70 4.26
C ALA A 84 -20.20 4.49 3.54
N ALA A 85 -20.20 4.55 2.20
CA ALA A 85 -21.39 4.34 1.38
C ALA A 85 -22.01 2.94 1.58
N PHE A 86 -21.18 1.92 1.81
CA PHE A 86 -21.66 0.55 2.06
C PHE A 86 -22.15 0.33 3.51
N MET A 87 -21.53 0.98 4.49
CA MET A 87 -21.77 0.74 5.92
C MET A 87 -22.88 1.64 6.51
N LEU A 88 -22.92 2.92 6.17
CA LEU A 88 -23.81 3.91 6.79
C LEU A 88 -25.32 3.64 6.61
N PRO A 89 -25.80 3.17 5.42
CA PRO A 89 -27.23 2.90 5.20
C PRO A 89 -27.76 1.71 6.00
N LYS A 90 -26.88 0.84 6.52
CA LYS A 90 -27.29 -0.37 7.23
C LYS A 90 -27.71 -0.01 8.67
N GLU A 91 -28.97 -0.23 9.00
CA GLU A 91 -29.50 -0.04 10.37
C GLU A 91 -28.96 -1.07 11.37
N GLN A 92 -28.55 -2.25 10.88
CA GLN A 92 -27.98 -3.34 11.67
C GLN A 92 -26.62 -2.98 12.31
N VAL A 93 -25.98 -1.93 11.83
CA VAL A 93 -24.68 -1.48 12.32
C VAL A 93 -24.90 -0.53 13.50
N PRO A 94 -24.39 -0.85 14.71
CA PRO A 94 -24.61 -0.02 15.88
C PRO A 94 -24.04 1.39 15.68
N LEU A 95 -24.71 2.39 16.25
CA LEU A 95 -24.30 3.80 16.15
C LEU A 95 -22.85 4.01 16.60
N ALA A 96 -22.41 3.28 17.64
CA ALA A 96 -21.04 3.30 18.13
C ALA A 96 -20.01 2.92 17.04
N ALA A 97 -20.31 1.94 16.19
CA ALA A 97 -19.43 1.53 15.09
C ALA A 97 -19.36 2.60 13.98
N LYS A 98 -20.47 3.30 13.70
CA LYS A 98 -20.50 4.42 12.74
C LYS A 98 -19.67 5.59 13.24
N ILE A 99 -19.79 5.93 14.53
CA ILE A 99 -18.99 6.98 15.18
C ILE A 99 -17.51 6.60 15.17
N ALA A 100 -17.16 5.37 15.56
CA ALA A 100 -15.77 4.88 15.55
C ALA A 100 -15.15 4.96 14.15
N PHE A 101 -15.88 4.55 13.11
CA PHE A 101 -15.44 4.68 11.72
C PHE A 101 -15.16 6.14 11.34
N GLY A 102 -16.07 7.06 11.68
CA GLY A 102 -15.88 8.49 11.42
C GLY A 102 -14.65 9.07 12.11
N CYS A 103 -14.42 8.71 13.38
CA CYS A 103 -13.23 9.13 14.13
C CYS A 103 -11.94 8.61 13.50
N ILE A 104 -11.89 7.32 13.14
CA ILE A 104 -10.73 6.72 12.49
C ILE A 104 -10.47 7.39 11.13
N ALA A 105 -11.51 7.57 10.33
CA ALA A 105 -11.41 8.24 9.03
C ALA A 105 -10.86 9.68 9.17
N PHE A 106 -11.33 10.42 10.18
CA PHE A 106 -10.85 11.78 10.45
C PHE A 106 -9.37 11.80 10.83
N VAL A 107 -8.92 10.89 11.70
CA VAL A 107 -7.50 10.78 12.08
C VAL A 107 -6.64 10.41 10.89
N VAL A 108 -7.07 9.44 10.08
CA VAL A 108 -6.35 9.01 8.88
C VAL A 108 -6.24 10.14 7.86
N LEU A 109 -7.33 10.86 7.59
CA LEU A 109 -7.32 12.01 6.70
C LEU A 109 -6.43 13.13 7.25
N GLY A 110 -6.49 13.44 8.54
CA GLY A 110 -5.63 14.42 9.19
C GLY A 110 -4.14 14.08 9.07
N PHE A 111 -3.78 12.80 9.27
CA PHE A 111 -2.42 12.32 9.07
C PHE A 111 -1.97 12.38 7.61
N VAL A 112 -2.82 11.93 6.68
CA VAL A 112 -2.52 11.96 5.24
C VAL A 112 -2.39 13.39 4.72
N TRP A 113 -3.14 14.33 5.29
CA TRP A 113 -3.08 15.75 4.91
C TRP A 113 -1.90 16.48 5.53
N SER A 114 -1.49 16.15 6.75
CA SER A 114 -0.32 16.74 7.42
C SER A 114 1.00 16.37 6.74
N ARG A 115 1.02 15.31 5.93
CA ARG A 115 2.20 14.93 5.15
C ARG A 115 2.29 15.75 3.86
N PRO A 116 3.45 16.40 3.59
CA PRO A 116 3.66 17.15 2.36
C PRO A 116 3.47 16.25 1.14
N SER A 117 3.00 16.83 0.04
CA SER A 117 2.68 16.14 -1.22
C SER A 117 3.73 16.32 -2.31
N ARG A 118 4.82 17.04 -2.02
CA ARG A 118 5.96 17.31 -2.92
C ARG A 118 7.24 16.73 -2.36
#